data_AF-A0A349YK07-F1
#
_entry.id   AF-A0A349YK07-F1
#
_cell.length_a   1.000
_cell.length_b   1.000
_cell.length_c   1.000
_cell.angle_alpha   90.00
_cell.angle_beta   90.00
_cell.angle_gamma   90.00
#
_symmetry.space_group_name_H-M   'P 1'
#
loop_
_entity.id
_entity.type
_entity.pdbx_description
1 polymer ?
#
loop_
_entity_poly.entity_id
_entity_poly.type
_entity_poly.pdbx_seq_one_letter_code
_entity_poly.pdbx_strand_id
1 'polypeptide(L)'
;MSTLEVLYQKVEIPKEIKGEFRKIEVHTVVDRAVQQAIVQELTLIYEEQFSDKSFGFRPNRGAHNALRQCQKNVNDGYVYVVDMSIH
;
A
#
# COMPACT_ATOMS: atom_id res chain seq x y z
N MET A 1 -16.24 -21.49 -28.11
CA MET A 1 -15.19 -20.44 -28.09
C MET A 1 -15.70 -19.25 -27.30
N SER A 2 -15.55 -19.27 -25.96
CA SER A 2 -15.60 -18.05 -25.13
C SER A 2 -14.30 -18.06 -24.31
N THR A 3 -13.24 -17.51 -24.89
CA THR A 3 -11.89 -17.47 -24.29
C THR A 3 -11.55 -16.06 -23.78
N LEU A 4 -12.55 -15.30 -23.34
CA LEU A 4 -12.37 -13.92 -22.86
C LEU A 4 -12.75 -13.68 -21.38
N GLU A 5 -13.17 -14.70 -20.61
CA GLU A 5 -13.88 -14.43 -19.34
C GLU A 5 -13.10 -14.61 -18.03
N VAL A 6 -11.77 -14.80 -18.03
CA VAL A 6 -11.02 -14.75 -16.76
C VAL A 6 -9.70 -14.00 -16.90
N LEU A 7 -9.74 -12.69 -16.67
CA LEU A 7 -8.58 -11.79 -16.65
C LEU A 7 -7.78 -11.86 -15.33
N TYR A 8 -8.31 -12.52 -14.29
CA TYR A 8 -7.66 -12.65 -12.99
C TYR A 8 -8.23 -13.82 -12.19
N GLN A 9 -7.44 -14.36 -11.26
CA GLN A 9 -7.86 -15.43 -10.36
C GLN A 9 -8.16 -14.88 -8.96
N LYS A 10 -9.29 -15.27 -8.36
CA LYS A 10 -9.58 -14.99 -6.94
C LYS A 10 -8.94 -16.06 -6.05
N VAL A 11 -8.16 -15.62 -5.06
CA VAL A 11 -7.46 -16.48 -4.11
C VAL A 11 -7.78 -16.01 -2.69
N GLU A 12 -8.06 -16.94 -1.79
CA GLU A 12 -8.21 -16.65 -0.36
C GLU A 12 -6.93 -17.04 0.37
N ILE A 13 -6.34 -16.08 1.08
CA ILE A 13 -5.19 -16.32 1.96
C ILE A 13 -5.58 -16.06 3.41
N PRO A 14 -5.11 -16.87 4.38
CA PRO A 14 -5.40 -16.63 5.78
C PRO A 14 -4.77 -15.32 6.26
N LYS A 15 -5.47 -14.59 7.13
CA LYS A 15 -4.88 -13.52 7.94
C LYS A 15 -4.15 -14.11 9.15
N GLU A 16 -3.43 -13.25 9.87
CA GLU A 16 -2.86 -13.57 11.18
C GLU A 16 -3.93 -13.99 12.20
N ILE A 17 -5.14 -13.43 12.08
CA ILE A 17 -6.29 -13.81 12.92
C ILE A 17 -6.89 -15.11 12.39
N LYS A 18 -6.93 -16.14 13.25
CA LYS A 18 -7.44 -17.47 12.92
C LYS A 18 -8.90 -17.42 12.47
N GLY A 19 -9.17 -17.94 11.27
CA GLY A 19 -10.51 -18.00 10.69
C GLY A 19 -10.86 -16.80 9.81
N GLU A 20 -10.01 -15.77 9.75
CA GLU A 20 -10.17 -14.67 8.81
C GLU A 20 -9.34 -14.90 7.54
N PHE A 21 -9.93 -14.55 6.39
CA PHE A 21 -9.28 -14.68 5.08
C PHE A 21 -9.27 -13.33 4.35
N ARG A 22 -8.18 -13.06 3.62
CA ARG A 22 -8.11 -11.97 2.64
C ARG A 22 -8.35 -12.55 1.25
N LYS A 23 -9.31 -11.96 0.54
CA LYS A 23 -9.54 -12.22 -0.87
C LYS A 23 -8.55 -11.38 -1.67
N ILE A 24 -7.74 -12.03 -2.50
CA ILE A 24 -6.76 -11.42 -3.39
C ILE A 24 -7.14 -11.73 -4.83
N GLU A 25 -7.00 -10.73 -5.69
CA GLU A 25 -7.11 -10.88 -7.13
C GLU A 25 -5.70 -10.99 -7.72
N VAL A 26 -5.40 -12.14 -8.31
CA VAL A 26 -4.12 -12.42 -8.95
C VAL A 26 -4.31 -12.26 -10.46
N HIS A 27 -3.82 -11.14 -10.99
CA HIS A 27 -3.82 -10.88 -12.43
C HIS A 27 -2.79 -11.72 -13.17
N THR A 28 -2.91 -11.79 -14.50
CA THR A 28 -1.93 -12.48 -15.35
C THR A 28 -0.54 -11.82 -15.25
N VAL A 29 0.51 -12.54 -15.68
CA VAL A 29 1.88 -11.98 -15.68
C VAL A 29 1.97 -10.74 -16.59
N VAL A 30 1.27 -10.76 -17.73
CA VAL A 30 1.25 -9.65 -18.69
C VAL A 30 0.59 -8.43 -18.06
N ASP A 31 -0.55 -8.60 -17.39
CA ASP A 31 -1.23 -7.49 -16.72
C ASP A 31 -0.36 -6.88 -15.63
N ARG A 32 0.31 -7.71 -14.82
CA ARG A 32 1.22 -7.20 -13.77
C ARG A 32 2.41 -6.46 -14.37
N ALA A 33 2.93 -6.89 -15.51
CA ALA A 33 4.01 -6.18 -16.21
C ALA A 33 3.55 -4.80 -16.70
N VAL A 34 2.35 -4.71 -17.28
CA VAL A 34 1.77 -3.42 -17.72
C VAL A 34 1.47 -2.52 -16.52
N GLN A 35 0.86 -3.06 -15.45
CA GLN A 35 0.63 -2.30 -14.21
C GLN A 35 1.94 -1.77 -13.62
N GLN A 36 3.00 -2.58 -13.62
CA GLN A 36 4.30 -2.16 -13.12
C GLN A 36 4.94 -1.05 -13.98
N ALA A 37 4.79 -1.12 -15.31
CA ALA A 37 5.25 -0.05 -16.20
C ALA A 37 4.53 1.26 -15.94
N ILE A 38 3.20 1.21 -15.72
CA ILE A 38 2.42 2.39 -15.33
C ILE A 38 2.92 2.96 -13.99
N VAL A 39 3.16 2.12 -12.99
CA VAL A 39 3.69 2.55 -11.68
C VAL A 39 5.03 3.25 -11.81
N GLN A 40 5.93 2.79 -12.68
CA GLN A 40 7.24 3.41 -12.90
C GLN A 40 7.11 4.86 -13.36
N GLU A 41 6.23 5.14 -14.33
CA GLU A 41 5.99 6.49 -14.84
C GLU A 41 5.24 7.36 -13.83
N LEU A 42 4.16 6.83 -13.22
CA LEU A 42 3.34 7.61 -12.30
C LEU A 42 4.08 7.96 -11.00
N THR A 43 4.98 7.09 -10.55
CA THR A 43 5.77 7.35 -9.34
C THR A 43 6.64 8.60 -9.51
N LEU A 44 7.22 8.83 -10.69
CA LEU A 44 8.03 10.03 -10.96
C LEU A 44 7.21 11.32 -10.86
N ILE A 45 5.94 11.28 -11.26
CA ILE A 45 5.05 12.46 -11.29
C ILE A 45 4.48 12.75 -9.90
N TYR A 46 4.05 11.72 -9.17
CA TYR A 46 3.32 11.89 -7.92
C TYR A 46 4.21 11.89 -6.68
N GLU A 47 5.42 11.35 -6.73
CA GLU A 47 6.32 11.32 -5.57
C GLU A 47 6.64 12.73 -5.04
N GLU A 48 6.78 13.72 -5.94
CA GLU A 48 7.02 15.12 -5.58
C GLU A 48 5.79 15.81 -4.95
N GLN A 49 4.59 15.29 -5.20
CA GLN A 49 3.34 15.89 -4.73
C GLN A 49 2.89 15.31 -3.39
N PHE A 50 3.39 14.14 -3.00
CA PHE A 50 3.04 13.52 -1.73
C PHE A 50 3.57 14.30 -0.53
N SER A 51 2.70 14.49 0.47
CA SER A 51 3.07 15.09 1.76
C SER A 51 4.30 14.42 2.37
N ASP A 52 5.18 15.22 2.98
CA ASP A 52 6.35 14.70 3.70
C ASP A 52 5.99 13.82 4.90
N LYS A 53 4.76 13.93 5.41
CA LYS A 53 4.22 13.10 6.50
C LYS A 53 3.55 11.81 5.99
N SER A 54 3.63 11.52 4.68
CA SER A 54 3.18 10.26 4.08
C SER A 54 4.35 9.30 3.92
N PHE A 55 4.23 8.10 4.47
CA PHE A 55 5.34 7.13 4.54
C PHE A 55 5.06 5.77 3.90
N GLY A 56 3.79 5.44 3.62
CA GLY A 56 3.40 4.14 3.07
C GLY A 56 3.61 4.08 1.55
N PHE A 57 4.09 2.93 1.06
CA PHE A 57 4.19 2.62 -0.38
C PHE A 57 5.02 3.59 -1.22
N ARG A 58 5.97 4.30 -0.60
CA ARG A 58 6.83 5.31 -1.27
C ARG A 58 8.28 4.86 -1.35
N PRO A 59 9.01 5.22 -2.43
CA PRO A 59 10.44 4.95 -2.52
C PRO A 59 11.20 5.64 -1.39
N ASN A 60 12.17 4.95 -0.79
CA ASN A 60 13.04 5.46 0.29
C ASN A 60 12.32 5.94 1.57
N ARG A 61 11.00 5.69 1.71
CA ARG A 61 10.21 5.99 2.92
C ARG A 61 9.56 4.70 3.44
N GLY A 62 9.25 4.66 4.74
CA GLY A 62 8.74 3.45 5.37
C GLY A 62 8.46 3.59 6.86
N ALA A 63 8.07 2.49 7.52
CA ALA A 63 7.59 2.50 8.89
C ALA A 63 8.55 3.16 9.91
N HIS A 64 9.85 2.92 9.79
CA HIS A 64 10.85 3.55 10.68
C HIS A 64 10.93 5.08 10.52
N ASN A 65 10.65 5.61 9.33
CA ASN A 65 10.57 7.06 9.12
C ASN A 65 9.33 7.64 9.83
N ALA A 66 8.19 6.95 9.74
CA ALA A 66 6.97 7.34 10.45
C ALA A 66 7.18 7.34 11.97
N LEU A 67 7.82 6.28 12.52
CA LEU A 67 8.13 6.18 13.95
C LEU A 67 9.04 7.31 14.44
N ARG A 68 10.07 7.68 13.66
CA ARG A 68 10.94 8.82 13.98
C ARG A 68 10.15 10.13 14.02
N GLN A 69 9.21 10.34 13.10
CA GLN A 69 8.33 11.51 13.12
C GLN A 69 7.41 11.50 14.35
N CYS A 70 6.85 10.36 14.73
CA CYS A 70 6.07 10.23 15.96
C CYS A 70 6.89 10.57 17.21
N GLN A 71 8.12 10.05 17.31
CA GLN A 71 9.02 10.35 18.41
C GLN A 71 9.31 11.85 18.52
N LYS A 72 9.54 12.51 17.37
CA LYS A 72 9.74 13.96 17.32
C LYS A 72 8.50 14.70 17.86
N ASN A 73 7.31 14.34 17.39
CA ASN A 73 6.08 14.99 17.86
C ASN A 73 5.88 14.86 19.38
N VAL A 74 6.17 13.69 19.95
CA VAL A 74 6.09 13.50 21.41
C VAL A 74 7.12 14.36 22.14
N ASN A 75 8.36 14.43 21.64
CA ASN A 75 9.41 15.28 22.21
C ASN A 75 9.07 16.78 22.12
N ASP A 76 8.31 17.18 21.09
CA ASP A 76 7.81 18.55 20.90
C ASP A 76 6.58 18.87 21.80
N GLY A 77 6.10 17.90 22.60
CA GLY A 77 5.03 18.07 23.59
C GLY A 77 3.65 17.58 23.17
N TYR A 78 3.50 16.98 21.98
CA TYR A 78 2.23 16.42 21.52
C TYR A 78 2.03 15.00 22.08
N VAL A 79 1.37 14.90 23.25
CA VAL A 79 1.25 13.65 24.02
C VAL A 79 -0.05 12.86 23.80
N TYR A 80 -0.98 13.39 23.01
CA TYR A 80 -2.23 12.71 22.64
C TYR A 80 -2.20 12.28 21.18
N VAL A 81 -2.72 11.09 20.90
CA VAL A 81 -2.81 10.51 19.55
C VAL A 81 -4.28 10.27 19.23
N VAL A 82 -4.68 10.67 18.02
CA VAL A 82 -5.97 10.30 17.44
C VAL A 82 -5.70 9.23 16.39
N ASP A 83 -6.04 7.99 16.71
CA ASP A 83 -5.88 6.86 15.80
C ASP A 83 -7.07 6.78 14.84
N MET A 84 -6.79 6.57 13.55
CA MET A 84 -7.79 6.55 12.49
C MET A 84 -7.45 5.46 11.47
N SER A 85 -8.48 4.73 11.04
CA SER A 85 -8.38 3.76 9.95
C SER A 85 -9.58 3.89 9.01
N ILE A 86 -9.36 3.58 7.73
CA ILE A 86 -10.44 3.40 6.77
C ILE A 86 -10.76 1.89 6.68
N HIS A 87 -12.04 1.55 6.66
CA HIS A 87 -12.55 0.18 6.48
C HIS A 87 -13.09 -0.01 5.07
#